data_AF-A0A9J6C034-F1
#
_entry.id   AF-A0A9J6C034-F1
#
_cell.length_a   1.000
_cell.length_b   1.000
_cell.length_c   1.000
_cell.angle_alpha   90.00
_cell.angle_beta   90.00
_cell.angle_gamma   90.00
#
_symmetry.space_group_name_H-M   'P 1'
#
loop_
_entity.id
_entity.type
_entity.pdbx_description
1 polymer ?
#
loop_
_entity_poly.entity_id
_entity_poly.type
_entity_poly.pdbx_seq_one_letter_code
_entity_poly.pdbx_strand_id
1 'polypeptide(L)'
;MIDTNQMEAILNCIKFIRARHQNDNLLFMPQSEHPNIKTLIKMIKDGSADINEFLSSSCTVRECTSALFSFLRSFDEGLLPIRAQQLIKSHNRNIPLKTIALDTLGCIIDELRNEKQINFIITIELLKLMKLLSTEGSLKPTEILCSQGPYFLMPILFDKNVRK
;
A
#
# COMPACT_ATOMS: atom_id res chain seq x y z
N MET A 1 -13.66 9.14 -3.18
CA MET A 1 -13.32 8.16 -4.24
C MET A 1 -12.03 8.63 -4.88
N ILE A 2 -11.07 7.74 -5.15
CA ILE A 2 -9.79 8.11 -5.78
C ILE A 2 -10.03 8.37 -7.28
N ASP A 3 -9.58 9.52 -7.77
CA ASP A 3 -9.64 9.85 -9.21
C ASP A 3 -8.34 9.47 -9.95
N THR A 4 -8.33 9.68 -11.28
CA THR A 4 -7.19 9.32 -12.14
C THR A 4 -5.91 10.07 -11.78
N ASN A 5 -5.98 11.36 -11.43
CA ASN A 5 -4.80 12.17 -11.12
C ASN A 5 -4.23 11.75 -9.76
N GLN A 6 -5.10 11.50 -8.78
CA GLN A 6 -4.72 10.93 -7.49
C GLN A 6 -4.10 9.54 -7.67
N MET A 7 -4.65 8.70 -8.55
CA MET A 7 -4.07 7.40 -8.89
C MET A 7 -2.65 7.54 -9.43
N GLU A 8 -2.41 8.43 -10.39
CA GLU A 8 -1.07 8.67 -10.93
C GLU A 8 -0.09 9.13 -9.85
N ALA A 9 -0.51 10.04 -8.96
CA ALA A 9 0.29 10.48 -7.83
C ALA A 9 0.65 9.32 -6.89
N ILE A 10 -0.31 8.45 -6.56
CA ILE A 10 -0.09 7.24 -5.77
C ILE A 10 0.91 6.30 -6.45
N LEU A 11 0.78 6.08 -7.76
CA LEU A 11 1.68 5.22 -8.53
C LEU A 11 3.10 5.79 -8.57
N ASN A 12 3.25 7.11 -8.67
CA ASN A 12 4.54 7.79 -8.57
C ASN A 12 5.19 7.57 -7.19
N CYS A 13 4.42 7.68 -6.10
CA CYS A 13 4.89 7.34 -4.75
C CYS A 13 5.35 5.88 -4.67
N ILE A 14 4.54 4.93 -5.16
CA ILE A 14 4.88 3.49 -5.16
C ILE A 14 6.17 3.25 -5.95
N LYS A 15 6.31 3.84 -7.14
CA LYS A 15 7.52 3.72 -7.97
C LYS A 15 8.75 4.28 -7.26
N PHE A 16 8.61 5.43 -6.59
CA PHE A 16 9.67 6.04 -5.81
C PHE A 16 10.11 5.13 -4.65
N ILE A 17 9.15 4.54 -3.93
CA ILE A 17 9.43 3.60 -2.83
C ILE A 17 10.15 2.36 -3.36
N ARG A 18 9.65 1.74 -4.43
CA ARG A 18 10.30 0.57 -5.06
C ARG A 18 11.75 0.85 -5.43
N ALA A 19 12.05 2.04 -5.95
CA ALA A 19 13.41 2.40 -6.34
C ALA A 19 14.38 2.61 -5.16
N ARG A 20 13.88 2.82 -3.93
CA ARG A 20 14.69 3.28 -2.78
C ARG A 20 14.48 2.49 -1.48
N HIS A 21 13.69 1.42 -1.51
CA HIS A 21 13.27 0.67 -0.32
C HIS A 21 14.43 0.03 0.47
N GLN A 22 15.52 -0.33 -0.22
CA GLN A 22 16.67 -1.04 0.39
C GLN A 22 17.42 -0.23 1.45
N ASN A 23 17.18 1.09 1.51
CA ASN A 23 17.87 2.00 2.42
C ASN A 23 17.18 2.16 3.77
N ASP A 24 16.02 1.53 4.00
CA ASP A 24 15.21 1.79 5.20
C ASP A 24 14.36 0.58 5.66
N ASN A 25 14.43 0.28 6.96
CA ASN A 25 13.76 -0.86 7.58
C ASN A 25 12.43 -0.48 8.25
N LEU A 26 12.17 0.82 8.39
CA LEU A 26 11.02 1.39 9.11
C LEU A 26 9.98 1.96 8.14
N LEU A 27 9.96 1.46 6.90
CA LEU A 27 8.97 1.85 5.90
C LEU A 27 7.55 1.57 6.41
N PHE A 28 6.64 2.51 6.15
CA PHE A 28 5.25 2.48 6.60
C PHE A 28 5.03 2.53 8.12
N MET A 29 6.09 2.69 8.93
CA MET A 29 5.90 3.05 10.33
C MET A 29 5.35 4.47 10.46
N PRO A 30 4.43 4.72 11.42
CA PRO A 30 4.00 6.07 11.75
C PRO A 30 5.20 6.94 12.11
N GLN A 31 5.28 8.12 11.50
CA GLN A 31 6.27 9.14 11.83
C GLN A 31 5.61 10.32 12.53
N SER A 32 6.40 11.07 13.30
CA SER A 32 5.99 12.38 13.80
C SER A 32 5.66 13.33 12.65
N GLU A 33 4.88 14.37 12.95
CA GLU A 33 4.48 15.34 11.93
C GLU A 33 5.71 16.00 11.30
N HIS A 34 5.94 15.72 10.02
CA HIS A 34 6.98 16.37 9.21
C HIS A 34 6.33 17.22 8.11
N PRO A 35 6.84 18.44 7.82
CA PRO A 35 6.28 19.31 6.77
C PRO A 35 6.14 18.61 5.42
N ASN A 36 7.15 17.83 5.01
CA ASN A 36 7.12 17.10 3.74
C ASN A 36 6.01 16.04 3.67
N ILE A 37 5.66 15.41 4.80
CA ILE A 37 4.56 14.45 4.87
C ILE A 37 3.23 15.17 4.61
N LYS A 38 3.02 16.33 5.24
CA LYS A 38 1.81 17.15 5.02
C LYS A 38 1.73 17.63 3.57
N THR A 39 2.84 18.10 3.01
CA THR A 39 2.93 18.52 1.61
C THR A 39 2.62 17.36 0.66
N LEU A 40 3.22 16.18 0.86
CA LEU A 40 2.92 15.02 0.02
C LEU A 40 1.47 14.56 0.10
N ILE A 41 0.88 14.53 1.29
CA ILE A 41 -0.54 14.17 1.44
C ILE A 41 -1.39 15.15 0.63
N LYS A 42 -1.07 16.45 0.66
CA LYS A 42 -1.75 17.46 -0.14
C LYS A 42 -1.53 17.24 -1.65
N MET A 43 -0.29 17.01 -2.09
CA MET A 43 0.02 16.74 -3.50
C MET A 43 -0.69 15.48 -4.03
N ILE A 44 -0.80 14.43 -3.22
CA ILE A 44 -1.54 13.22 -3.55
C ILE A 44 -3.04 13.53 -3.64
N LYS A 45 -3.60 14.28 -2.68
CA LYS A 45 -5.02 14.71 -2.69
C LYS A 45 -5.36 15.57 -3.90
N ASP A 46 -4.47 16.47 -4.28
CA ASP A 46 -4.66 17.40 -5.38
C ASP A 46 -4.34 16.75 -6.75
N GLY A 47 -3.77 15.54 -6.77
CA GLY A 47 -3.33 14.89 -8.00
C GLY A 47 -2.23 15.67 -8.73
N SER A 48 -1.32 16.28 -7.97
CA SER A 48 -0.31 17.22 -8.48
C SER A 48 0.66 16.56 -9.46
N ALA A 49 0.84 17.17 -10.64
CA ALA A 49 1.79 16.75 -11.66
C ALA A 49 3.26 16.83 -11.18
N ASP A 50 3.54 17.75 -10.25
CA ASP A 50 4.90 18.04 -9.77
C ASP A 50 5.37 17.08 -8.66
N ILE A 51 4.56 16.07 -8.33
CA ILE A 51 4.88 15.12 -7.26
C ILE A 51 6.21 14.39 -7.47
N ASN A 52 6.57 14.09 -8.72
CA ASN A 52 7.85 13.45 -9.05
C ASN A 52 9.05 14.35 -8.75
N GLU A 53 8.93 15.64 -9.04
CA GLU A 53 9.97 16.63 -8.72
C GLU A 53 10.14 16.74 -7.20
N PHE A 54 9.03 16.83 -6.46
CA PHE A 54 9.08 16.88 -5.00
C PHE A 54 9.68 15.62 -4.38
N LEU A 55 9.27 14.43 -4.87
CA LEU A 55 9.80 13.15 -4.42
C LEU A 55 11.32 13.04 -4.63
N SER A 56 11.83 13.54 -5.76
CA SER A 56 13.25 13.45 -6.10
C SER A 56 14.13 14.46 -5.38
N SER A 57 13.62 15.66 -5.07
CA SER A 57 14.41 16.77 -4.54
C SER A 57 14.33 16.94 -3.02
N SER A 58 13.18 16.63 -2.43
CA SER A 58 12.82 17.16 -1.11
C SER A 58 12.34 16.10 -0.13
N CYS A 59 12.11 14.87 -0.59
CA CYS A 59 11.48 13.81 0.22
C CYS A 59 12.36 12.57 0.36
N THR A 60 12.39 12.02 1.57
CA THR A 60 12.94 10.69 1.86
C THR A 60 11.92 9.59 1.54
N VAL A 61 12.41 8.36 1.37
CA VAL A 61 11.53 7.19 1.17
C VAL A 61 10.57 6.98 2.34
N ARG A 62 11.01 7.25 3.57
CA ARG A 62 10.20 7.09 4.77
C ARG A 62 9.03 8.06 4.79
N GLU A 63 9.29 9.35 4.57
CA GLU A 63 8.24 10.38 4.49
C GLU A 63 7.21 10.05 3.41
N CYS A 64 7.67 9.57 2.25
CA CYS A 64 6.80 9.11 1.18
C CYS A 64 5.90 7.94 1.63
N THR A 65 6.46 6.92 2.30
CA THR A 65 5.65 5.81 2.83
C THR A 65 4.64 6.27 3.89
N SER A 66 5.02 7.18 4.79
CA SER A 66 4.12 7.70 5.82
C SER A 66 2.99 8.56 5.24
N ALA A 67 3.30 9.40 4.24
CA ALA A 67 2.30 10.20 3.53
C ALA A 67 1.32 9.31 2.75
N LEU A 68 1.84 8.36 1.97
CA LEU A 68 1.04 7.41 1.21
C LEU A 68 0.15 6.57 2.14
N PHE A 69 0.69 6.09 3.26
CA PHE A 69 -0.08 5.36 4.25
C PHE A 69 -1.23 6.20 4.81
N SER A 70 -0.92 7.42 5.26
CA SER A 70 -1.89 8.32 5.87
C SER A 70 -3.01 8.69 4.91
N PHE A 71 -2.68 8.94 3.64
CA PHE A 71 -3.66 9.22 2.60
C PHE A 71 -4.57 8.01 2.35
N LEU A 72 -4.00 6.84 2.07
CA LEU A 72 -4.80 5.63 1.78
C LEU A 72 -5.62 5.17 2.98
N ARG A 73 -5.14 5.39 4.21
CA ARG A 73 -5.85 5.04 5.45
C ARG A 73 -6.98 6.02 5.80
N SER A 74 -7.01 7.19 5.16
CA SER A 74 -8.09 8.17 5.34
C SER A 74 -9.43 7.70 4.76
N PHE A 75 -9.41 6.73 3.85
CA PHE A 75 -10.62 6.07 3.36
C PHE A 75 -11.11 5.01 4.36
N ASP A 76 -12.43 4.95 4.56
CA ASP A 76 -13.04 3.96 5.45
C ASP A 76 -13.19 2.59 4.78
N GLU A 77 -13.51 2.59 3.48
CA GLU A 77 -13.48 1.39 2.64
C GLU A 77 -12.03 0.92 2.47
N GLY A 78 -11.76 -0.34 2.78
CA GLY A 78 -10.49 -0.99 2.46
C GLY A 78 -10.32 -1.15 0.95
N LEU A 79 -9.07 -1.27 0.50
CA LEU A 79 -8.79 -1.45 -0.93
C LEU A 79 -9.22 -2.83 -1.47
N LEU A 80 -9.26 -3.86 -0.63
CA LEU A 80 -9.73 -5.18 -1.04
C LEU A 80 -11.26 -5.22 -1.11
N PRO A 81 -11.84 -5.94 -2.08
CA PRO A 81 -13.27 -6.20 -2.07
C PRO A 81 -13.71 -6.93 -0.81
N ILE A 82 -14.94 -6.67 -0.36
CA ILE A 82 -15.47 -7.24 0.90
C ILE A 82 -15.38 -8.77 0.89
N ARG A 83 -15.68 -9.42 -0.25
CA ARG A 83 -15.59 -10.86 -0.38
C ARG A 83 -14.16 -11.38 -0.19
N ALA A 84 -13.18 -10.72 -0.78
CA ALA A 84 -11.77 -11.03 -0.58
C ALA A 84 -11.37 -10.86 0.90
N GLN A 85 -11.84 -9.79 1.55
CA GLN A 85 -11.59 -9.57 2.98
C GLN A 85 -12.20 -10.66 3.86
N GLN A 86 -13.45 -11.08 3.58
CA GLN A 86 -14.14 -12.14 4.29
C GLN A 86 -13.44 -13.49 4.13
N LEU A 87 -12.97 -13.80 2.91
CA LEU A 87 -12.22 -15.03 2.64
C LEU A 87 -10.89 -15.07 3.39
N ILE A 88 -10.20 -13.93 3.54
CA ILE A 88 -8.96 -13.88 4.34
C ILE A 88 -9.28 -14.01 5.84
N LYS A 89 -10.37 -13.39 6.31
CA LYS A 89 -10.77 -13.37 7.72
C LYS A 89 -11.47 -14.66 8.19
N SER A 90 -11.98 -15.47 7.27
CA SER A 90 -12.72 -16.68 7.62
C SER A 90 -11.82 -17.70 8.30
N HIS A 91 -12.43 -18.52 9.17
CA HIS A 91 -11.75 -19.61 9.86
C HIS A 91 -11.49 -20.77 8.89
N ASN A 92 -10.53 -20.59 8.00
CA ASN A 92 -10.15 -21.54 6.94
C ASN A 92 -9.33 -22.73 7.47
N ARG A 93 -9.81 -23.37 8.55
CA ARG A 93 -9.16 -24.54 9.13
C ARG A 93 -9.08 -25.64 8.07
N ASN A 94 -7.89 -26.23 7.92
CA ASN A 94 -7.58 -27.31 6.97
C ASN A 94 -7.54 -26.92 5.48
N ILE A 95 -7.68 -25.63 5.13
CA ILE A 95 -7.51 -25.17 3.75
C ILE A 95 -6.06 -24.69 3.55
N PRO A 96 -5.34 -25.14 2.50
CA PRO A 96 -4.01 -24.63 2.21
C PRO A 96 -4.02 -23.11 1.98
N LEU A 97 -3.06 -22.39 2.59
CA LEU A 97 -2.91 -20.93 2.41
C LEU A 97 -2.82 -20.51 0.94
N LYS A 98 -2.18 -21.34 0.11
CA LYS A 98 -2.07 -21.12 -1.33
C LYS A 98 -3.45 -21.07 -2.01
N THR A 99 -4.36 -21.95 -1.61
CA THR A 99 -5.73 -21.98 -2.15
C THR A 99 -6.47 -20.71 -1.77
N ILE A 100 -6.43 -20.34 -0.48
CA ILE A 100 -7.04 -19.09 0.03
C ILE A 100 -6.49 -17.88 -0.73
N ALA A 101 -5.17 -17.82 -0.96
CA ALA A 101 -4.54 -16.72 -1.69
C ALA A 101 -4.99 -16.66 -3.16
N LEU A 102 -5.08 -17.80 -3.85
CA LEU A 102 -5.55 -17.86 -5.24
C LEU A 102 -7.01 -17.44 -5.37
N ASP A 103 -7.87 -17.93 -4.47
CA ASP A 103 -9.29 -17.57 -4.45
C ASP A 103 -9.49 -16.08 -4.11
N THR A 104 -8.67 -15.54 -3.20
CA THR A 104 -8.63 -14.10 -2.88
C THR A 104 -8.25 -13.28 -4.12
N LEU A 105 -7.21 -13.71 -4.85
CA LEU A 105 -6.81 -13.06 -6.10
C LEU A 105 -7.90 -13.12 -7.17
N GLY A 106 -8.61 -14.24 -7.27
CA GLY A 106 -9.80 -14.37 -8.12
C GLY A 106 -10.85 -13.31 -7.79
N CYS A 107 -11.20 -13.16 -6.51
CA CYS A 107 -12.15 -12.14 -6.06
C CYS A 107 -11.70 -10.71 -6.40
N ILE A 108 -10.40 -10.40 -6.23
CA ILE A 108 -9.84 -9.09 -6.59
C ILE A 108 -9.98 -8.82 -8.08
N ILE A 109 -9.68 -9.81 -8.92
CA ILE A 109 -9.76 -9.69 -10.39
C ILE A 109 -11.21 -9.54 -10.85
N ASP A 110 -12.11 -10.35 -10.33
CA ASP A 110 -13.50 -10.36 -10.79
C ASP A 110 -14.25 -9.08 -10.40
N GLU A 111 -14.04 -8.58 -9.18
CA GLU A 111 -14.82 -7.46 -8.65
C GLU A 111 -14.23 -6.09 -8.99
N LEU A 112 -12.90 -5.92 -8.97
CA LEU A 112 -12.30 -4.60 -9.21
C LEU A 112 -12.02 -4.30 -10.68
N ARG A 113 -11.90 -5.32 -11.55
CA ARG A 113 -11.55 -5.10 -12.96
C ARG A 113 -12.66 -4.41 -13.75
N ASN A 114 -13.92 -4.63 -13.37
CA ASN A 114 -15.08 -4.14 -14.13
C ASN A 114 -15.72 -2.88 -13.53
N GLU A 115 -15.74 -2.71 -12.20
CA GLU A 115 -16.49 -1.61 -11.54
C GLU A 115 -15.60 -0.53 -10.92
N LYS A 116 -14.35 -0.85 -10.55
CA LYS A 116 -13.43 0.05 -9.82
C LYS A 116 -11.98 -0.10 -10.32
N GLN A 117 -11.75 0.10 -11.62
CA GLN A 117 -10.45 -0.12 -12.27
C GLN A 117 -9.28 0.61 -11.58
N ILE A 118 -9.50 1.82 -11.07
CA ILE A 118 -8.50 2.58 -10.31
C ILE A 118 -8.10 1.84 -9.02
N ASN A 119 -9.08 1.37 -8.25
CA ASN A 119 -8.82 0.60 -7.03
C ASN A 119 -8.12 -0.72 -7.35
N PHE A 120 -8.47 -1.38 -8.46
CA PHE A 120 -7.75 -2.57 -8.92
C PHE A 120 -6.27 -2.28 -9.13
N ILE A 121 -5.93 -1.24 -9.91
CA ILE A 121 -4.56 -0.87 -10.23
C ILE A 121 -3.77 -0.58 -8.94
N ILE A 122 -4.31 0.28 -8.06
CA ILE A 122 -3.65 0.63 -6.79
C ILE A 122 -3.44 -0.61 -5.92
N THR A 123 -4.47 -1.46 -5.78
CA THR A 123 -4.40 -2.69 -4.98
C THR A 123 -3.31 -3.63 -5.48
N ILE A 124 -3.27 -3.89 -6.79
CA ILE A 124 -2.26 -4.76 -7.39
C ILE A 124 -0.85 -4.18 -7.21
N GLU A 125 -0.68 -2.88 -7.41
CA GLU A 125 0.63 -2.24 -7.25
C GLU A 125 1.10 -2.22 -5.78
N LEU A 126 0.18 -2.10 -4.82
CA LEU A 126 0.49 -2.26 -3.39
C LEU A 126 0.82 -3.71 -3.03
N LEU A 127 0.07 -4.70 -3.52
CA LEU A 127 0.38 -6.12 -3.30
C LEU A 127 1.76 -6.50 -3.87
N LYS A 128 2.09 -5.99 -5.06
CA LYS A 128 3.44 -6.13 -5.65
C LYS A 128 4.51 -5.46 -4.78
N LEU A 129 4.24 -4.27 -4.24
CA LEU A 129 5.15 -3.60 -3.32
C LEU A 129 5.33 -4.41 -2.02
N MET A 130 4.26 -4.92 -1.42
CA MET A 130 4.32 -5.77 -0.23
C MET A 130 5.10 -7.05 -0.49
N LYS A 131 4.93 -7.67 -1.67
CA LYS A 131 5.74 -8.81 -2.09
C LYS A 131 7.23 -8.44 -2.14
N LEU A 132 7.56 -7.35 -2.84
CA LEU A 132 8.93 -6.84 -2.95
C LEU A 132 9.56 -6.64 -1.57
N LEU A 133 8.87 -5.91 -0.69
CA LEU A 133 9.33 -5.62 0.67
C LEU A 133 9.46 -6.88 1.54
N SER A 134 8.61 -7.90 1.32
CA SER A 134 8.70 -9.18 2.01
C SER A 134 9.89 -10.03 1.55
N THR A 135 10.28 -9.92 0.28
CA THR A 135 11.33 -10.77 -0.32
C THR A 135 12.72 -10.13 -0.31
N GLU A 136 12.78 -8.81 -0.43
CA GLU A 136 14.00 -8.01 -0.52
C GLU A 136 14.21 -7.19 0.75
N GLY A 137 14.11 -7.83 1.92
CA GLY A 137 14.35 -7.17 3.22
C GLY A 137 15.68 -6.39 3.27
N SER A 138 15.89 -5.63 4.34
CA SER A 138 17.09 -4.81 4.53
C SER A 138 18.38 -5.54 4.15
N LEU A 139 19.23 -4.90 3.34
CA LEU A 139 20.54 -5.44 2.95
C LEU A 139 21.55 -5.51 4.12
N LYS A 140 21.20 -5.08 5.34
CA LYS A 140 22.12 -5.12 6.48
C LYS A 140 22.16 -6.52 7.11
N PRO A 141 23.33 -7.21 7.12
CA PRO A 141 23.46 -8.59 7.60
C PRO A 141 23.12 -8.84 9.08
N THR A 142 22.93 -7.77 9.86
CA THR A 142 22.77 -7.83 11.33
C THR A 142 21.39 -7.43 11.82
N GLU A 143 20.48 -6.99 10.94
CA GLU A 143 19.13 -6.55 11.30
C GLU A 143 18.09 -7.47 10.65
N ILE A 144 16.97 -7.66 11.36
CA ILE A 144 15.89 -8.61 11.07
C ILE A 144 15.58 -8.69 9.56
N LEU A 145 15.72 -9.89 8.99
CA LEU A 145 15.55 -10.21 7.56
C LEU A 145 14.12 -9.98 7.02
N CYS A 146 13.15 -9.68 7.88
CA CYS A 146 11.77 -9.41 7.50
C CYS A 146 11.50 -7.91 7.61
N SER A 147 11.30 -7.21 6.49
CA SER A 147 10.77 -5.85 6.57
C SER A 147 9.37 -5.91 7.18
N GLN A 148 9.10 -5.05 8.17
CA GLN A 148 7.78 -4.98 8.81
C GLN A 148 6.78 -4.18 7.96
N GLY A 149 7.24 -3.51 6.89
CA GLY A 149 6.43 -2.67 6.01
C GLY A 149 5.15 -3.34 5.48
N PRO A 150 5.19 -4.59 4.99
CA PRO A 150 4.00 -5.33 4.58
C PRO A 150 2.96 -5.47 5.70
N TYR A 151 3.40 -5.70 6.95
CA TYR A 151 2.48 -5.77 8.09
C TYR A 151 1.82 -4.42 8.37
N PHE A 152 2.59 -3.33 8.28
CA PHE A 152 2.05 -1.98 8.46
C PHE A 152 1.10 -1.54 7.35
N LEU A 153 1.21 -2.11 6.14
CA LEU A 153 0.28 -1.85 5.03
C LEU A 153 -1.08 -2.55 5.18
N MET A 154 -1.17 -3.60 6.01
CA MET A 154 -2.41 -4.39 6.17
C MET A 154 -3.66 -3.55 6.47
N PRO A 155 -3.65 -2.53 7.36
CA PRO A 155 -4.83 -1.73 7.67
C PRO A 155 -5.40 -0.92 6.49
N ILE A 156 -4.65 -0.75 5.39
CA ILE A 156 -5.15 -0.10 4.17
C ILE A 156 -5.98 -1.07 3.33
N LEU A 157 -5.62 -2.35 3.35
CA LEU A 157 -6.28 -3.38 2.54
C LEU A 157 -7.67 -3.74 3.08
N PHE A 158 -7.89 -3.60 4.39
CA PHE A 158 -9.12 -4.01 5.06
C PHE A 158 -9.94 -2.81 5.49
N ASP A 159 -11.26 -2.94 5.28
CA ASP A 159 -12.24 -2.01 5.79
C ASP A 159 -12.24 -2.03 7.33
N LYS A 160 -12.34 -0.84 7.93
CA LYS A 160 -12.41 -0.62 9.38
C LYS A 160 -13.60 -1.32 10.02
N ASN A 161 -14.69 -1.45 9.29
CA ASN A 161 -16.00 -1.89 9.76
C ASN A 161 -16.25 -3.39 9.54
N VAL A 162 -15.43 -4.06 8.71
CA VAL A 162 -15.55 -5.50 8.49
C VAL A 162 -15.07 -6.23 9.75
N ARG A 163 -16.01 -6.60 10.63
CA ARG A 163 -15.77 -7.33 11.88
C ARG A 163 -15.22 -8.74 11.61
N LYS A 164 -14.50 -9.27 12.60
CA LYS A 164 -14.06 -10.67 12.67
C LYS A 164 -15.24 -11.62 12.80
#